data_AF-A0A543EXB5-F1
#
_entry.id   AF-A0A543EXB5-F1
#
_cell.length_a   1.000
_cell.length_b   1.000
_cell.length_c   1.000
_cell.angle_alpha   90.00
_cell.angle_beta   90.00
_cell.angle_gamma   90.00
#
_symmetry.space_group_name_H-M   'P 1'
#
loop_
_entity.id
_entity.type
_entity.pdbx_description
1 polymer ?
#
loop_
_entity_poly.entity_id
_entity_poly.type
_entity_poly.pdbx_seq_one_letter_code
_entity_poly.pdbx_strand_id
1 'polypeptide(L)'
;MSHRVDLALLDSIVARMKGFEGFFDEQIAAFDTAIGKLQTGWEGDAASAQQAAHSRLMAAAKEIRDGIEDMRLAAQAAHSNYTQAIAANVAMWRS
;
A
#
# COMPACT_ATOMS: atom_id res chain seq x y z
N MET A 1 10.71 18.88 25.56
CA MET A 1 10.10 17.80 24.75
C MET A 1 11.19 17.14 23.94
N SER A 2 11.48 15.86 24.16
CA SER A 2 12.40 15.11 23.29
C SER A 2 11.54 14.34 22.29
N HIS A 3 11.53 14.78 21.03
CA HIS A 3 11.00 13.96 19.94
C HIS A 3 12.05 12.90 19.60
N ARG A 4 11.89 11.71 20.17
CA ARG A 4 12.70 10.55 19.81
C ARG A 4 11.95 9.81 18.71
N VAL A 5 12.55 9.72 17.53
CA VAL A 5 12.01 8.88 16.46
C VAL A 5 12.24 7.43 16.85
N ASP A 6 11.17 6.64 16.88
CA ASP A 6 11.22 5.20 17.07
C ASP A 6 11.39 4.52 15.70
N LEU A 7 12.63 4.14 15.39
CA LEU A 7 12.96 3.46 14.14
C LEU A 7 12.32 2.07 14.05
N ALA A 8 12.15 1.37 15.17
CA ALA A 8 11.51 0.06 15.21
C ALA A 8 10.00 0.17 14.90
N LEU A 9 9.37 1.25 15.35
CA LEU A 9 7.99 1.57 14.95
C LEU A 9 7.90 1.79 13.44
N LEU A 10 8.82 2.55 12.83
CA LEU A 10 8.83 2.77 11.37
C LEU A 10 9.00 1.45 10.61
N ASP A 11 9.91 0.57 11.03
CA ASP A 11 10.08 -0.75 10.43
C ASP A 11 8.81 -1.60 10.52
N SER A 12 8.12 -1.57 11.68
CA SER A 12 6.88 -2.31 11.87
C SER A 12 5.75 -1.80 10.96
N ILE A 13 5.68 -0.49 10.72
CA ILE A 13 4.70 0.13 9.83
C ILE A 13 4.99 -0.29 8.39
N VAL A 14 6.25 -0.22 7.95
CA VAL A 14 6.66 -0.66 6.61
C VAL A 14 6.32 -2.13 6.38
N ALA A 15 6.58 -3.00 7.36
CA ALA A 15 6.25 -4.43 7.26
C ALA A 15 4.74 -4.67 7.14
N ARG A 16 3.92 -3.93 7.91
CA ARG A 16 2.46 -4.02 7.85
C ARG A 16 1.90 -3.53 6.52
N MET A 17 2.46 -2.46 5.95
CA MET A 17 2.07 -1.96 4.63
C MET A 17 2.33 -3.02 3.55
N LYS A 18 3.51 -3.65 3.53
CA LYS A 18 3.81 -4.74 2.59
C LYS A 18 2.86 -5.93 2.72
N GLY A 19 2.54 -6.33 3.95
CA GLY A 19 1.60 -7.42 4.19
C GLY A 19 0.20 -7.07 3.69
N PHE A 20 -0.22 -5.82 3.88
CA PHE A 20 -1.51 -5.34 3.40
C PHE A 20 -1.58 -5.24 1.87
N GLU A 21 -0.51 -4.75 1.20
CA GLU A 21 -0.41 -4.73 -0.26
C GLU A 21 -0.65 -6.12 -0.86
N GLY A 22 0.08 -7.14 -0.38
CA GLY A 22 -0.08 -8.51 -0.87
C GLY A 22 -1.49 -9.07 -0.63
N PHE A 23 -2.02 -8.89 0.59
CA PHE A 23 -3.39 -9.30 0.90
C PHE A 23 -4.42 -8.61 -0.01
N PHE A 24 -4.28 -7.29 -0.22
CA PHE A 24 -5.19 -6.52 -1.05
C PHE A 24 -5.16 -6.97 -2.51
N ASP A 25 -3.97 -7.24 -3.05
CA ASP A 25 -3.79 -7.73 -4.41
C ASP A 25 -4.46 -9.08 -4.64
N GLU A 26 -4.28 -10.02 -3.71
CA GLU A 26 -4.92 -11.33 -3.75
C GLU A 26 -6.45 -11.20 -3.77
N GLN A 27 -7.00 -10.34 -2.91
CA GLN A 27 -8.44 -10.15 -2.78
C GLN A 27 -9.06 -9.51 -4.02
N ILE A 28 -8.40 -8.50 -4.60
CA ILE A 28 -8.88 -7.84 -5.82
C ILE A 28 -8.79 -8.76 -7.03
N ALA A 29 -7.71 -9.55 -7.15
CA ALA A 29 -7.58 -10.53 -8.23
C ALA A 29 -8.63 -11.65 -8.13
N ALA A 30 -8.91 -12.12 -6.91
CA ALA A 30 -9.97 -13.09 -6.66
C ALA A 30 -11.35 -12.55 -7.04
N PHE A 31 -11.62 -11.28 -6.70
CA PHE A 31 -12.85 -10.59 -7.08
C PHE A 31 -12.99 -10.46 -8.60
N ASP A 32 -11.96 -9.97 -9.31
CA ASP A 32 -11.95 -9.81 -10.78
C ASP A 32 -12.22 -11.15 -11.48
N THR A 33 -11.54 -12.21 -11.02
CA THR A 33 -11.75 -13.58 -11.52
C THR A 33 -13.20 -14.05 -11.32
N ALA A 34 -13.79 -13.79 -10.15
CA ALA A 34 -15.17 -14.18 -9.86
C ALA A 34 -16.17 -13.43 -10.74
N ILE A 35 -15.96 -12.13 -10.95
CA ILE A 35 -16.79 -11.30 -11.84
C ILE A 35 -16.69 -11.76 -13.29
N GLY A 36 -15.48 -12.06 -13.79
CA GLY A 36 -15.28 -12.55 -15.14
C GLY A 36 -16.05 -13.85 -15.43
N LYS A 37 -16.16 -14.75 -14.44
CA LYS A 37 -16.97 -15.98 -14.55
C LYS A 37 -18.48 -15.71 -14.58
N LEU A 38 -18.96 -14.64 -13.96
CA LEU A 38 -20.39 -14.29 -13.94
C LEU A 38 -20.85 -13.65 -15.24
N GLN A 39 -19.97 -12.94 -15.94
CA GLN A 39 -20.31 -12.22 -17.18
C GLN A 39 -20.60 -13.14 -18.38
N THR A 40 -20.23 -14.43 -18.34
CA THR A 40 -20.41 -15.35 -19.49
C THR A 40 -21.86 -15.76 -19.78
N GLY A 41 -22.83 -15.36 -18.95
CA GLY A 41 -24.25 -15.68 -19.18
C GLY A 41 -25.22 -14.56 -18.77
N TRP A 42 -24.72 -13.36 -18.53
CA TRP A 42 -25.50 -12.24 -18.04
C TRP A 42 -25.50 -11.11 -19.06
N GLU A 43 -26.66 -10.87 -19.67
CA GLU A 43 -26.87 -9.84 -20.69
C GLU A 43 -27.89 -8.77 -20.22
N GLY A 44 -27.94 -7.65 -20.93
CA GLY A 44 -28.88 -6.55 -20.70
C GLY A 44 -28.34 -5.43 -19.81
N ASP A 45 -29.20 -4.47 -19.45
CA ASP A 45 -28.82 -3.23 -18.76
C ASP A 45 -28.12 -3.48 -17.41
N ALA A 46 -28.50 -4.55 -16.71
CA ALA A 46 -27.87 -4.92 -15.45
C ALA A 46 -26.41 -5.39 -15.64
N ALA A 47 -26.11 -6.08 -16.75
CA ALA A 47 -24.75 -6.47 -17.09
C ALA A 47 -23.87 -5.25 -17.41
N SER A 48 -24.41 -4.29 -18.17
CA SER A 48 -23.73 -3.01 -18.46
C SER A 48 -23.45 -2.20 -17.18
N ALA A 49 -24.43 -2.12 -16.28
CA ALA A 49 -24.27 -1.42 -14.99
C ALA A 49 -23.22 -2.11 -14.10
N GLN A 50 -23.21 -3.45 -14.09
CA GLN A 50 -22.20 -4.22 -13.39
C GLN A 50 -20.81 -3.95 -13.98
N GLN A 51 -20.64 -3.97 -15.30
CA GLN A 51 -19.35 -3.74 -15.94
C GLN A 51 -18.82 -2.34 -15.61
N ALA A 52 -19.68 -1.32 -15.61
CA ALA A 52 -19.32 0.03 -15.18
C ALA A 52 -18.92 0.09 -13.69
N ALA A 53 -19.61 -0.64 -12.82
CA ALA A 53 -19.24 -0.74 -11.40
C ALA A 53 -17.89 -1.46 -11.22
N HIS A 54 -17.66 -2.52 -11.98
CA HIS A 54 -16.41 -3.27 -11.99
C HIS A 54 -15.22 -2.40 -12.40
N SER A 55 -15.34 -1.69 -13.51
CA SER A 55 -14.28 -0.78 -13.99
C SER A 55 -13.95 0.30 -12.96
N ARG A 56 -14.96 0.88 -12.31
CA ARG A 56 -14.75 1.87 -11.22
C ARG A 56 -14.03 1.26 -10.02
N LEU A 57 -14.39 0.05 -9.63
CA LEU A 57 -13.74 -0.65 -8.53
C LEU A 57 -12.28 -0.97 -8.86
N MET A 58 -11.97 -1.42 -10.08
CA MET A 58 -10.59 -1.71 -10.49
C MET A 58 -9.72 -0.45 -10.54
N ALA A 59 -10.29 0.67 -10.98
CA ALA A 59 -9.61 1.97 -10.92
C ALA A 59 -9.31 2.38 -9.47
N ALA A 60 -10.31 2.34 -8.58
CA ALA A 60 -10.13 2.65 -7.16
C ALA A 60 -9.13 1.70 -6.49
N ALA A 61 -9.13 0.42 -6.84
CA ALA A 61 -8.16 -0.55 -6.34
C ALA A 61 -6.73 -0.19 -6.75
N LYS A 62 -6.54 0.31 -7.97
CA LYS A 62 -5.23 0.84 -8.40
C LYS A 62 -4.81 2.05 -7.57
N GLU A 63 -5.70 3.02 -7.36
CA GLU A 63 -5.41 4.21 -6.56
C GLU A 63 -5.00 3.86 -5.12
N ILE A 64 -5.67 2.88 -4.51
CA ILE A 64 -5.32 2.38 -3.17
C ILE A 64 -3.90 1.80 -3.15
N ARG A 65 -3.55 0.95 -4.12
CA ARG A 65 -2.20 0.35 -4.21
C ARG A 65 -1.12 1.40 -4.37
N ASP A 66 -1.32 2.32 -5.30
CA ASP A 66 -0.35 3.40 -5.56
C ASP A 66 -0.14 4.23 -4.28
N GLY A 67 -1.21 4.58 -3.56
CA GLY A 67 -1.11 5.34 -2.32
C GLY A 67 -0.40 4.60 -1.18
N ILE A 68 -0.57 3.28 -1.06
CA ILE A 68 0.11 2.48 -0.02
C ILE A 68 1.61 2.36 -0.34
N GLU A 69 1.94 2.15 -1.60
CA GLU A 69 3.33 2.14 -2.06
C GLU A 69 4.02 3.48 -1.77
N ASP A 70 3.35 4.60 -2.06
CA ASP A 70 3.87 5.95 -1.76
C ASP A 70 4.12 6.13 -0.25
N MET A 71 3.17 5.72 0.60
CA MET A 71 3.35 5.75 2.06
C MET A 71 4.52 4.88 2.52
N ARG A 72 4.67 3.69 1.94
CA ARG A 72 5.74 2.74 2.26
C ARG A 72 7.11 3.32 1.91
N LEU A 73 7.24 3.92 0.73
CA LEU A 73 8.46 4.59 0.28
C LEU A 73 8.80 5.79 1.17
N ALA A 74 7.81 6.61 1.54
CA ALA A 74 8.00 7.73 2.44
C ALA A 74 8.50 7.28 3.83
N ALA A 75 7.92 6.21 4.38
CA ALA A 75 8.35 5.65 5.66
C ALA A 75 9.79 5.10 5.61
N GLN A 76 10.17 4.44 4.51
CA GLN A 76 11.55 3.96 4.30
C GLN A 76 12.55 5.11 4.18
N ALA A 77 12.20 6.17 3.45
CA ALA A 77 13.02 7.36 3.33
C ALA A 77 13.22 8.03 4.70
N ALA A 78 12.15 8.18 5.48
CA ALA A 78 12.22 8.70 6.84
C ALA A 78 13.17 7.85 7.71
N HIS A 79 13.00 6.53 7.71
CA HIS A 79 13.86 5.62 8.47
C HIS A 79 15.35 5.79 8.12
N SER A 80 15.69 5.83 6.83
CA SER A 80 17.06 6.05 6.35
C SER A 80 17.63 7.38 6.81
N ASN A 81 16.87 8.47 6.65
CA ASN A 81 17.31 9.81 7.03
C ASN A 81 17.58 9.92 8.54
N TYR A 82 16.70 9.37 9.37
CA TYR A 82 16.88 9.40 10.82
C TYR A 82 18.05 8.52 11.28
N THR A 83 18.24 7.36 10.66
CA THR A 83 19.39 6.48 10.95
C THR A 83 20.71 7.20 10.65
N GLN A 84 20.81 7.88 9.50
CA GLN A 84 21.99 8.64 9.12
C GLN A 84 22.26 9.81 10.06
N ALA A 85 21.22 10.55 10.45
CA ALA A 85 21.35 11.66 11.40
C ALA A 85 21.86 11.20 12.77
N ILE A 86 21.37 10.06 13.27
CA ILE A 86 21.86 9.47 14.52
C ILE A 86 23.33 9.08 14.39
N ALA A 87 23.73 8.42 13.30
CA ALA A 87 25.12 8.01 13.08
C ALA A 87 26.08 9.21 13.00
N ALA A 88 25.70 10.27 12.28
CA ALA A 88 26.47 11.50 12.17
C ALA A 88 26.65 12.17 13.54
N ASN A 89 25.56 12.29 14.32
CA ASN A 89 25.63 12.83 15.66
C ASN A 89 26.55 11.98 16.55
N VAL A 90 26.43 10.65 16.55
CA VAL A 90 27.32 9.80 17.35
C VAL A 90 28.79 9.95 16.95
N ALA A 91 29.08 10.12 15.65
CA ALA A 91 30.44 10.34 15.17
C ALA A 91 31.04 11.67 15.67
N MET A 92 30.26 12.76 15.63
CA MET A 92 30.70 14.07 16.13
C MET A 92 31.01 14.09 17.62
N TRP A 93 30.32 13.27 18.42
CA TRP A 93 30.55 13.21 19.88
C TRP A 93 31.72 12.29 20.26
N ARG A 94 32.24 11.52 19.31
CA ARG A 94 33.40 10.63 19.48
C ARG A 94 34.71 11.22 18.94
N SER A 95 34.65 12.38 18.29
CA SER A 95 35.80 13.18 17.83
C SER A 95 36.13 14.29 18.83
#